data_AF-A0A257LMW5-F1
#
_entry.id   AF-A0A257LMW5-F1
#
_cell.length_a   1.000
_cell.length_b   1.000
_cell.length_c   1.000
_cell.angle_alpha   90.00
_cell.angle_beta   90.00
_cell.angle_gamma   90.00
#
_symmetry.space_group_name_H-M   'P 1'
#
loop_
_entity.id
_entity.type
_entity.pdbx_description
1 polymer ?
#
loop_
_entity_poly.entity_id
_entity_poly.type
_entity_poly.pdbx_seq_one_letter_code
_entity_poly.pdbx_strand_id
1 'polypeptide(L)'
;VYFGFAEAITLFGQGEVPEREVSTATVKPVTEVDGSVVKEFANSCEAIELAAKSLPDLRTTARYTHPWFGPFDAGGWYFMSAFHLRLHRKQIEAILKQMEH
;
A
#
# COMPACT_ATOMS: atom_id res chain seq x y z
N VAL A 1 3.05 3.62 13.30
CA VAL A 1 2.14 4.04 12.22
C VAL A 1 2.75 3.64 10.89
N TYR A 2 2.17 2.64 10.23
CA TYR A 2 2.65 2.09 8.97
C TYR A 2 2.53 3.15 7.86
N PHE A 3 3.54 3.25 6.98
CA PHE A 3 3.42 4.06 5.77
C PHE A 3 2.57 3.29 4.76
N GLY A 4 1.34 3.75 4.54
CA GLY A 4 0.42 3.10 3.60
C GLY A 4 0.54 3.67 2.19
N PHE A 5 0.20 2.88 1.16
CA PHE A 5 0.17 3.36 -0.23
C PHE A 5 -0.73 4.59 -0.42
N ALA A 6 -1.87 4.66 0.27
CA ALA A 6 -2.79 5.81 0.19
C ALA A 6 -2.13 7.10 0.70
N GLU A 7 -1.45 7.04 1.85
CA GLU A 7 -0.69 8.16 2.43
C GLU A 7 0.40 8.64 1.46
N ALA A 8 1.11 7.71 0.84
CA ALA A 8 2.13 8.01 -0.16
C ALA A 8 1.57 8.77 -1.37
N ILE A 9 0.49 8.24 -1.96
CA ILE A 9 -0.16 8.85 -3.14
C ILE A 9 -0.62 10.28 -2.81
N THR A 10 -1.28 10.48 -1.66
CA THR A 10 -1.74 11.82 -1.24
C THR A 10 -0.58 12.80 -1.07
N LEU A 11 0.50 12.41 -0.39
CA LEU A 11 1.67 13.28 -0.18
C LEU A 11 2.34 13.67 -1.51
N PHE A 12 2.53 12.72 -2.42
CA PHE A 12 3.16 13.02 -3.71
C PHE A 12 2.31 13.96 -4.57
N GLY A 13 0.98 13.87 -4.44
CA GLY A 13 0.04 14.82 -5.05
C GLY A 13 0.18 16.25 -4.52
N GLN A 14 0.69 16.42 -3.31
CA GLN A 14 1.02 17.73 -2.70
C GLN A 14 2.44 18.19 -3.04
N GLY A 15 3.21 17.39 -3.77
CA GLY A 15 4.62 17.65 -4.06
C GLY A 15 5.56 17.31 -2.91
N GLU A 16 5.06 16.62 -1.86
CA GLU A 16 5.81 16.27 -0.67
C GLU A 16 6.26 14.81 -0.71
N VAL A 17 7.34 14.47 -0.01
CA VAL A 17 7.77 13.09 0.22
C VAL A 17 8.03 12.87 1.71
N PRO A 18 7.79 11.66 2.26
CA PRO A 18 8.10 11.39 3.66
C PRO A 18 9.60 11.53 3.94
N GLU A 19 9.95 12.09 5.10
CA GLU A 19 11.35 12.16 5.57
C GLU A 19 11.94 10.79 5.95
N ARG A 20 11.09 9.79 6.17
CA ARG A 20 11.50 8.41 6.50
C ARG A 20 11.90 7.65 5.25
N GLU A 21 12.80 6.68 5.36
CA GLU A 21 13.03 5.67 4.32
C GLU A 21 12.04 4.51 4.45
N VAL A 22 11.63 3.92 3.32
CA VAL A 22 10.91 2.64 3.33
C VAL A 22 11.91 1.53 3.64
N SER A 23 11.71 0.83 4.75
CA SER A 23 12.52 -0.33 5.11
C SER A 23 11.71 -1.62 5.03
N THR A 24 12.28 -2.63 4.40
CA THR A 24 11.71 -3.98 4.33
C THR A 24 11.80 -4.73 5.67
N ALA A 25 12.57 -4.22 6.63
CA ALA A 25 12.64 -4.75 7.99
C ALA A 25 11.33 -4.52 8.75
N THR A 26 10.61 -3.45 8.44
CA THR A 26 9.38 -3.02 9.15
C THR A 26 8.13 -3.73 8.65
N VAL A 27 8.23 -4.59 7.63
CA VAL A 27 7.07 -5.22 6.96
C VAL A 27 6.91 -6.72 7.17
N LYS A 28 7.45 -7.25 8.28
CA LYS A 28 7.33 -8.66 8.62
C LYS A 28 5.91 -9.00 9.11
N PRO A 29 5.40 -10.20 8.79
CA PRO A 29 4.13 -10.67 9.32
C PRO A 29 4.16 -10.69 10.84
N VAL A 30 3.09 -10.20 11.46
CA VAL A 30 2.86 -10.32 12.90
C VAL A 30 1.91 -11.49 13.14
N THR A 31 2.12 -12.23 14.23
CA THR A 31 1.32 -13.42 14.58
C THR A 31 0.04 -13.09 15.34
N GLU A 32 -0.07 -11.87 15.84
CA GLU A 32 -1.21 -11.34 16.58
C GLU A 32 -2.16 -10.65 15.59
N VAL A 33 -2.84 -11.44 14.75
CA VAL A 33 -3.86 -10.97 13.81
C VAL A 33 -5.10 -11.84 13.92
N ASP A 34 -6.27 -11.23 13.81
CA ASP A 34 -7.56 -11.92 13.81
C ASP A 34 -8.35 -11.59 12.54
N GLY A 35 -9.62 -12.00 12.47
CA GLY A 35 -10.49 -11.78 11.31
C GLY A 35 -10.66 -10.29 10.89
N SER A 36 -10.28 -9.32 11.73
CA SER A 36 -10.27 -7.88 11.40
C SER A 36 -9.47 -7.57 10.14
N VAL A 37 -8.42 -8.36 9.85
CA VAL A 37 -7.54 -8.14 8.68
C VAL A 37 -8.30 -8.17 7.35
N VAL A 38 -9.43 -8.88 7.25
CA VAL A 38 -10.27 -8.87 6.04
C VAL A 38 -10.91 -7.49 5.83
N LYS A 39 -11.39 -6.86 6.91
CA LYS A 39 -11.95 -5.52 6.88
C LYS A 39 -10.87 -4.46 6.62
N GLU A 40 -9.71 -4.60 7.26
CA GLU A 40 -8.57 -3.71 7.06
C GLU A 40 -8.03 -3.77 5.62
N PHE A 41 -8.02 -4.96 5.01
CA PHE A 41 -7.72 -5.12 3.59
C PHE A 41 -8.70 -4.34 2.71
N ALA A 42 -10.02 -4.48 2.94
CA ALA A 42 -11.04 -3.74 2.19
C ALA A 42 -10.88 -2.22 2.34
N ASN A 43 -10.70 -1.75 3.58
CA ASN A 43 -10.45 -0.33 3.86
C ASN A 43 -9.20 0.20 3.16
N SER A 44 -8.15 -0.62 3.05
CA SER A 44 -6.92 -0.24 2.34
C SER A 44 -7.17 -0.04 0.86
N CYS A 45 -7.94 -0.92 0.21
CA CYS A 45 -8.35 -0.77 -1.19
C CYS A 45 -9.11 0.55 -1.41
N GLU A 46 -10.10 0.84 -0.57
CA GLU A 46 -10.90 2.07 -0.65
C GLU A 46 -10.05 3.33 -0.46
N ALA A 47 -9.14 3.32 0.53
CA ALA A 47 -8.28 4.45 0.81
C ALA A 47 -7.33 4.76 -0.36
N ILE A 48 -6.77 3.73 -1.00
CA ILE A 48 -5.90 3.89 -2.17
C ILE A 48 -6.69 4.46 -3.36
N GLU A 49 -7.89 3.94 -3.61
CA GLU A 49 -8.76 4.42 -4.69
C GLU A 49 -9.17 5.87 -4.48
N LEU A 50 -9.53 6.25 -3.24
CA LEU A 50 -9.87 7.62 -2.89
C LEU A 50 -8.68 8.56 -3.06
N ALA A 51 -7.50 8.17 -2.58
CA ALA A 51 -6.28 8.96 -2.74
C ALA A 51 -5.98 9.22 -4.22
N ALA A 52 -6.04 8.18 -5.06
CA ALA A 52 -5.80 8.32 -6.49
C ALA A 52 -6.83 9.22 -7.18
N LYS A 53 -8.12 9.08 -6.85
CA LYS A 53 -9.20 9.91 -7.41
C LYS A 53 -9.14 11.37 -6.98
N SER A 54 -8.54 11.65 -5.83
CA SER A 54 -8.39 13.02 -5.32
C SER A 54 -7.35 13.84 -6.09
N LEU A 55 -6.50 13.20 -6.89
CA LEU A 55 -5.46 13.87 -7.67
C LEU A 55 -5.90 14.15 -9.10
N PRO A 56 -5.67 15.36 -9.63
CA PRO A 56 -6.01 15.70 -11.01
C PRO A 56 -5.12 14.98 -12.03
N ASP A 57 -3.88 14.65 -11.64
CA ASP A 57 -2.95 13.81 -12.41
C ASP A 57 -2.08 12.99 -11.43
N LEU A 58 -1.85 11.72 -11.78
CA LEU A 58 -0.98 10.81 -11.02
C LEU A 58 0.50 10.91 -11.44
N ARG A 59 0.80 11.63 -12.53
CA ARG A 59 2.18 11.92 -12.96
C ARG A 59 2.77 13.07 -12.15
N THR A 60 3.04 12.81 -10.89
CA THR A 60 3.60 13.81 -9.97
C THR A 60 5.12 13.99 -10.18
N THR A 61 5.62 15.18 -9.87
CA THR A 61 7.07 15.45 -9.88
C THR A 61 7.77 14.87 -8.65
N ALA A 62 7.09 14.85 -7.51
CA ALA A 62 7.56 14.18 -6.30
C ALA A 62 7.76 12.68 -6.57
N ARG A 63 8.96 12.19 -6.22
CA ARG A 63 9.34 10.79 -6.37
C ARG A 63 9.92 10.26 -5.08
N TYR A 64 9.50 9.05 -4.73
CA TYR A 64 9.92 8.39 -3.50
C TYR A 64 10.37 6.97 -3.78
N THR A 65 11.49 6.58 -3.16
CA THR A 65 12.23 5.36 -3.50
C THR A 65 11.56 4.12 -2.92
N HIS A 66 11.15 3.20 -3.80
CA HIS A 66 10.79 1.86 -3.42
C HIS A 66 12.06 1.00 -3.19
N PRO A 67 12.15 0.21 -2.12
CA PRO A 67 13.39 -0.51 -1.73
C PRO A 67 14.00 -1.42 -2.80
N TRP A 68 13.19 -1.94 -3.73
CA TRP A 68 13.64 -2.87 -4.78
C TRP A 68 13.56 -2.33 -6.20
N PHE A 69 12.75 -1.30 -6.43
CA PHE A 69 12.41 -0.87 -7.80
C PHE A 69 12.87 0.56 -8.11
N GLY A 70 13.40 1.26 -7.10
CA GLY A 70 13.83 2.64 -7.27
C GLY A 70 12.67 3.65 -7.15
N PRO A 71 12.86 4.88 -7.64
CA PRO A 71 11.95 5.98 -7.42
C PRO A 71 10.66 5.87 -8.25
N PHE A 72 9.52 6.01 -7.58
CA PHE A 72 8.20 6.11 -8.21
C PHE A 72 7.54 7.45 -7.90
N ASP A 73 6.77 7.96 -8.85
CA ASP A 73 5.79 9.02 -8.67
C ASP A 73 4.46 8.45 -8.11
N ALA A 74 3.43 9.28 -7.91
CA ALA A 74 2.14 8.83 -7.41
C ALA A 74 1.52 7.70 -8.26
N GLY A 75 1.65 7.78 -9.58
CA GLY A 75 1.20 6.76 -10.52
C GLY A 75 1.94 5.42 -10.34
N GLY A 76 3.27 5.47 -10.19
CA GLY A 76 4.08 4.29 -9.91
C GLY A 76 3.70 3.62 -8.58
N TRP A 77 3.51 4.41 -7.53
CA TRP A 77 3.05 3.90 -6.22
C TRP A 77 1.63 3.33 -6.26
N TYR A 78 0.72 3.94 -7.03
CA TYR A 78 -0.64 3.44 -7.27
C TYR A 78 -0.66 2.12 -8.07
N PHE A 79 0.19 2.00 -9.10
CA PHE A 79 0.32 0.74 -9.82
C PHE A 79 0.86 -0.38 -8.91
N MET A 80 1.89 -0.07 -8.12
CA MET A 80 2.48 -1.02 -7.17
C MET A 80 1.49 -1.47 -6.11
N SER A 81 0.61 -0.60 -5.63
CA SER A 81 -0.39 -0.95 -4.63
C SER A 81 -1.37 -1.99 -5.15
N ALA A 82 -1.81 -1.90 -6.41
CA ALA A 82 -2.69 -2.89 -7.02
C ALA A 82 -2.03 -4.27 -7.12
N PHE A 83 -0.77 -4.33 -7.56
CA PHE A 83 0.02 -5.56 -7.58
C PHE A 83 0.15 -6.16 -6.17
N HIS A 84 0.47 -5.33 -5.19
CA HIS A 84 0.73 -5.75 -3.82
C HIS A 84 -0.54 -6.26 -3.12
N LEU A 85 -1.67 -5.57 -3.27
CA LEU A 85 -2.96 -6.00 -2.70
C LEU A 85 -3.45 -7.30 -3.32
N ARG A 86 -3.16 -7.57 -4.59
CA ARG A 86 -3.46 -8.87 -5.20
C ARG A 86 -2.69 -10.01 -4.54
N LEU A 87 -1.43 -9.79 -4.16
CA LEU A 87 -0.65 -10.77 -3.41
C LEU A 87 -1.27 -11.04 -2.04
N HIS A 88 -1.59 -9.98 -1.29
CA HIS A 88 -2.23 -10.10 0.03
C HIS A 88 -3.57 -10.80 -0.03
N ARG A 89 -4.40 -10.50 -1.03
CA ARG A 89 -5.67 -11.20 -1.24
C ARG A 89 -5.47 -12.71 -1.34
N LYS A 90 -4.51 -13.16 -2.15
CA LYS A 90 -4.20 -14.60 -2.29
C LYS A 90 -3.71 -15.21 -0.98
N GLN A 91 -2.97 -14.47 -0.16
CA GLN A 91 -2.52 -14.93 1.14
C GLN A 91 -3.71 -15.08 2.11
N ILE A 92 -4.60 -14.10 2.16
CA ILE A 92 -5.84 -14.16 2.96
C ILE A 92 -6.69 -15.37 2.54
N GLU A 93 -6.93 -15.53 1.24
CA GLU A 93 -7.68 -16.67 0.69
C GLU A 93 -7.05 -18.03 1.08
N ALA A 94 -5.72 -18.13 1.04
CA ALA A 94 -5.02 -19.35 1.44
C ALA A 94 -5.11 -19.64 2.94
N ILE A 95 -5.01 -18.62 3.80
CA ILE A 95 -5.15 -18.74 5.26
C ILE A 95 -6.57 -19.17 5.62
N LEU A 96 -7.59 -18.50 5.07
CA LEU A 96 -8.99 -18.85 5.33
C LEU A 96 -9.30 -20.30 4.96
N LYS A 97 -8.79 -20.76 3.81
CA LYS A 97 -8.92 -22.17 3.39
C LYS A 97 -8.27 -23.15 4.36
N GLN A 98 -7.16 -22.77 5.01
CA GLN A 98 -6.51 -23.60 6.02
C GLN A 98 -7.26 -23.63 7.35
N MET A 99 -8.08 -22.61 7.65
CA MET A 99 -8.87 -22.51 8.88
C MET A 99 -10.22 -23.24 8.80
N GLU A 100 -10.69 -23.57 7.61
CA GLU A 100 -11.92 -24.37 7.38
C GLU A 100 -11.70 -25.89 7.56
N HIS A 101 -10.48 -26.32 7.89
CA HIS A 101 -10.10 -27.71 8.18
C HIS A 101 -9.71 -27.88 9.66
#